data_AF-A0A964XEW6-F1
#
_entry.id   AF-A0A964XEW6-F1
#
_cell.length_a   1.000
_cell.length_b   1.000
_cell.length_c   1.000
_cell.angle_alpha   90.00
_cell.angle_beta   90.00
_cell.angle_gamma   90.00
#
_symmetry.space_group_name_H-M   'P 1'
#
loop_
_entity.id
_entity.type
_entity.pdbx_description
1 polymer ?
#
loop_
_entity_poly.entity_id
_entity_poly.type
_entity_poly.pdbx_seq_one_letter_code
_entity_poly.pdbx_strand_id
1 'polypeptide(L)'
;MRSILLTAAAALGLACAAGAASAQEMTVKPGMWAYDMTVSTSMDMNGETMPVPDRTESSEECISEGDATLNPKEMAQEGCDVSGVQGSANQVSFDMTCSQAGFVLTGVMNMSKNADGTQTSGNFNLTGTGRGMVMEVNGKVKGRRTGDC
;
A
#
# COMPACT_ATOMS: atom_id res chain seq x y z
N MET A 1 -19.48 -4.75 -72.19
CA MET A 1 -19.86 -5.84 -71.28
C MET A 1 -18.71 -6.07 -70.31
N ARG A 2 -18.99 -5.99 -68.99
CA ARG A 2 -18.31 -6.66 -67.86
C ARG A 2 -16.80 -6.41 -67.67
N SER A 3 -16.23 -6.17 -66.50
CA SER A 3 -16.68 -5.95 -65.13
C SER A 3 -15.42 -5.50 -64.36
N ILE A 4 -15.58 -4.49 -63.49
CA ILE A 4 -15.15 -4.42 -62.07
C ILE A 4 -13.84 -5.13 -61.69
N LEU A 5 -12.88 -4.38 -61.11
CA LEU A 5 -12.40 -4.59 -59.73
C LEU A 5 -11.42 -3.47 -59.32
N LEU A 6 -11.93 -2.58 -58.46
CA LEU A 6 -11.13 -1.66 -57.66
C LEU A 6 -10.28 -2.48 -56.67
N THR A 7 -8.98 -2.22 -56.58
CA THR A 7 -8.15 -2.69 -55.46
C THR A 7 -7.65 -1.48 -54.70
N ALA A 8 -8.45 -1.07 -53.72
CA ALA A 8 -8.06 -0.10 -52.71
C ALA A 8 -7.12 -0.79 -51.72
N ALA A 9 -5.89 -0.31 -51.60
CA ALA A 9 -4.96 -0.72 -50.54
C ALA A 9 -4.08 0.48 -50.17
N ALA A 10 -4.52 1.25 -49.17
CA ALA A 10 -3.67 2.26 -48.54
C ALA A 10 -4.01 2.35 -47.04
N ALA A 11 -3.24 1.58 -46.28
CA ALA A 11 -2.78 1.83 -44.92
C ALA A 11 -3.79 2.38 -43.89
N LEU A 12 -4.46 1.46 -43.17
CA LEU A 12 -4.86 1.74 -41.79
C LEU A 12 -3.59 1.76 -40.91
N GLY A 13 -3.11 2.95 -40.58
CA GLY A 13 -2.15 3.16 -39.51
C GLY A 13 -2.81 2.85 -38.17
N LEU A 14 -2.60 1.64 -37.65
CA LEU A 14 -2.86 1.32 -36.24
C LEU A 14 -1.89 2.15 -35.40
N ALA A 15 -2.35 3.30 -34.92
CA ALA A 15 -1.71 4.01 -33.83
C ALA A 15 -1.81 3.12 -32.58
N CYS A 16 -0.72 2.41 -32.27
CA CYS A 16 -0.50 1.82 -30.96
C CYS A 16 -0.45 2.96 -29.95
N ALA A 17 -1.60 3.36 -29.42
CA ALA A 17 -1.68 4.02 -28.13
C ALA A 17 -1.27 2.99 -27.07
N ALA A 18 0.05 2.82 -26.92
CA ALA A 18 0.63 2.23 -25.73
C ALA A 18 0.33 3.20 -24.60
N GLY A 19 -0.88 3.10 -24.02
CA GLY A 19 -1.17 3.70 -22.74
C GLY A 19 -0.19 3.10 -21.74
N ALA A 20 0.85 3.86 -21.41
CA ALA A 20 1.68 3.54 -20.26
C ALA A 20 0.74 3.50 -19.06
N ALA A 21 0.45 2.30 -18.58
CA ALA A 21 -0.14 2.08 -17.27
C ALA A 21 0.92 2.46 -16.24
N SER A 22 1.21 3.76 -16.10
CA SER A 22 1.98 4.28 -14.98
C SER A 22 1.07 4.17 -13.77
N ALA A 23 1.32 3.18 -12.91
CA ALA A 23 0.82 3.21 -11.55
C ALA A 23 1.22 4.58 -10.97
N GLN A 24 0.24 5.44 -10.72
CA GLN A 24 0.50 6.79 -10.24
C GLN A 24 1.06 6.67 -8.83
N GLU A 25 2.27 7.16 -8.64
CA GLU A 25 2.97 7.11 -7.36
C GLU A 25 2.41 8.17 -6.41
N MET A 26 2.29 7.81 -5.13
CA MET A 26 1.80 8.72 -4.09
C MET A 26 2.98 9.45 -3.45
N THR A 27 3.15 10.73 -3.76
CA THR A 27 4.22 11.56 -3.18
C THR A 27 3.74 12.40 -2.00
N VAL A 28 4.52 12.51 -0.93
CA VAL A 28 4.28 13.42 0.21
C VAL A 28 5.21 14.62 0.17
N LYS A 29 4.95 15.65 0.98
CA LYS A 29 5.84 16.82 1.06
C LYS A 29 7.10 16.50 1.89
N PRO A 30 8.32 16.74 1.38
CA PRO A 30 9.56 16.56 2.14
C PRO A 30 9.60 17.39 3.43
N GLY A 31 10.31 16.91 4.45
CA GLY A 31 10.49 17.58 5.74
C GLY A 31 10.44 16.62 6.91
N MET A 32 10.31 17.16 8.13
CA MET A 32 10.13 16.37 9.34
C MET A 32 8.68 15.87 9.41
N TRP A 33 8.50 14.58 9.68
CA TRP A 33 7.22 13.93 9.83
C TRP A 33 7.11 13.24 11.19
N ALA A 34 5.93 13.32 11.79
CA ALA A 34 5.55 12.57 12.97
C ALA A 34 4.50 11.53 12.59
N TYR A 35 4.69 10.30 13.06
CA TYR A 35 3.82 9.16 12.83
C TYR A 35 3.27 8.62 14.13
N ASP A 36 2.00 8.22 14.10
CA ASP A 36 1.34 7.47 15.16
C ASP A 36 0.76 6.20 14.54
N MET A 37 1.21 5.05 15.05
CA MET A 37 0.73 3.73 14.64
C MET A 37 0.05 3.06 15.82
N THR A 38 -1.25 2.78 15.70
CA THR A 38 -1.98 1.98 16.69
C THR A 38 -2.23 0.60 16.12
N VAL A 39 -1.86 -0.44 16.87
CA VAL A 39 -2.03 -1.85 16.53
C VAL A 39 -2.90 -2.54 17.57
N SER A 40 -3.91 -3.25 17.08
CA SER A 40 -4.78 -4.14 17.84
C SER A 40 -4.54 -5.57 17.38
N THR A 41 -4.37 -6.49 18.31
CA THR A 41 -4.17 -7.91 18.00
C THR A 41 -5.22 -8.74 18.72
N SER A 42 -5.78 -9.71 18.02
CA SER A 42 -6.61 -10.76 18.61
C SER A 42 -6.02 -12.12 18.27
N MET A 43 -6.08 -13.03 19.23
CA MET A 43 -5.67 -14.41 19.05
C MET A 43 -6.84 -15.31 19.42
N ASP A 44 -7.25 -16.19 18.53
CA ASP A 44 -8.26 -17.21 18.79
C ASP A 44 -7.61 -18.58 18.90
N MET A 45 -7.94 -19.29 19.97
CA MET A 45 -7.55 -20.67 20.19
C MET A 45 -8.78 -21.47 20.63
N ASN A 46 -9.19 -22.46 19.84
CA ASN A 46 -10.36 -23.29 20.11
C ASN A 46 -11.69 -22.50 20.30
N GLY A 47 -11.85 -21.36 19.62
CA GLY A 47 -13.03 -20.51 19.73
C GLY A 47 -13.05 -19.60 20.96
N GLU A 48 -11.97 -19.55 21.72
CA GLU A 48 -11.75 -18.57 22.78
C GLU A 48 -10.81 -17.47 22.27
N THR A 49 -11.32 -16.23 22.20
CA THR A 49 -10.53 -15.06 21.84
C THR A 49 -9.78 -14.52 23.06
N MET A 50 -8.46 -14.55 23.01
CA MET A 50 -7.59 -13.93 23.99
C MET A 50 -7.41 -12.44 23.68
N PRO A 51 -7.71 -11.54 24.63
CA PRO A 51 -7.51 -10.11 24.43
C PRO A 51 -6.03 -9.75 24.52
N VAL A 52 -5.50 -9.12 23.47
CA VAL A 52 -4.17 -8.47 23.51
C VAL A 52 -4.42 -6.97 23.57
N PRO A 53 -3.81 -6.24 24.53
CA PRO A 53 -4.01 -4.80 24.64
C PRO A 53 -3.42 -4.09 23.43
N ASP A 54 -4.16 -3.10 22.94
CA ASP A 54 -3.72 -2.21 21.86
C ASP A 54 -2.39 -1.53 22.23
N ARG A 55 -1.54 -1.36 21.22
CA ARG A 55 -0.27 -0.66 21.33
C ARG A 55 -0.28 0.53 20.40
N THR A 56 0.18 1.67 20.89
CA THR A 56 0.44 2.84 20.05
C THR A 56 1.93 3.14 20.11
N GLU A 57 2.54 3.25 18.95
CA GLU A 57 3.93 3.65 18.77
C GLU A 57 3.97 4.96 18.00
N SER A 58 4.78 5.90 18.48
CA SER A 58 5.00 7.18 17.82
C SER A 58 6.46 7.30 17.40
N SER A 59 6.69 7.82 16.21
CA SER A 59 8.03 8.04 15.67
C SER A 59 8.11 9.37 14.92
N GLU A 60 9.31 9.91 14.78
CA GLU A 60 9.58 11.05 13.93
C GLU A 60 10.73 10.70 12.97
N GLU A 61 10.60 11.10 11.71
CA GLU A 61 11.60 10.89 10.68
C GLU A 61 11.67 12.08 9.73
N CYS A 62 12.86 12.32 9.19
CA CYS A 62 13.07 13.28 8.13
C CYS A 62 12.89 12.60 6.77
N ILE A 63 11.94 13.08 5.98
CA ILE A 63 11.72 12.65 4.60
C ILE A 63 12.43 13.60 3.65
N SER A 64 13.39 13.08 2.90
CA SER A 64 14.10 13.82 1.85
C SER A 64 13.28 13.92 0.56
N GLU A 65 13.71 14.73 -0.41
CA GLU A 65 13.07 14.78 -1.74
C GLU A 65 13.11 13.43 -2.47
N GLY A 66 14.17 12.64 -2.27
CA GLY A 66 14.31 11.32 -2.88
C GLY A 66 13.35 10.28 -2.31
N ASP A 67 12.98 10.45 -1.03
CA ASP A 67 12.12 9.51 -0.28
C ASP A 67 10.68 9.99 -0.19
N ALA A 68 10.38 11.15 -0.80
CA ALA A 68 9.05 11.75 -0.78
C ALA A 68 8.03 10.92 -1.55
N THR A 69 8.48 10.08 -2.48
CA THR A 69 7.61 9.13 -3.17
C THR A 69 7.45 7.87 -2.32
N LEU A 70 6.22 7.60 -1.88
CA LEU A 70 5.94 6.45 -1.04
C LEU A 70 6.08 5.16 -1.83
N ASN A 71 7.06 4.35 -1.44
CA ASN A 71 7.32 3.04 -1.99
C ASN A 71 6.75 1.95 -1.06
N PRO A 72 5.68 1.23 -1.45
CA PRO A 72 5.08 0.17 -0.63
C PRO A 72 6.08 -0.84 -0.07
N LYS A 73 7.15 -1.13 -0.79
CA LYS A 73 8.19 -2.07 -0.35
C LYS A 73 9.05 -1.53 0.79
N GLU A 74 9.29 -0.23 0.82
CA GLU A 74 10.03 0.45 1.90
C GLU A 74 9.14 0.69 3.12
N MET A 75 7.82 0.80 2.90
CA MET A 75 6.83 0.96 3.97
C MET A 75 6.50 -0.36 4.67
N ALA A 76 6.70 -1.49 4.00
CA ALA A 76 6.53 -2.79 4.60
C ALA A 76 7.61 -3.04 5.65
N GLN A 77 7.21 -3.55 6.82
CA GLN A 77 8.16 -3.93 7.86
C GLN A 77 9.04 -5.11 7.40
N GLU A 78 10.20 -5.24 8.04
CA GLU A 78 11.09 -6.39 7.80
C GLU A 78 10.32 -7.71 7.98
N GLY A 79 10.48 -8.62 7.00
CA GLY A 79 9.78 -9.91 6.99
C GLY A 79 8.38 -9.91 6.36
N CYS A 80 7.99 -8.81 5.69
CA CYS A 80 6.78 -8.73 4.88
C CYS A 80 7.10 -8.62 3.38
N ASP A 81 6.47 -9.47 2.57
CA ASP A 81 6.44 -9.35 1.11
C ASP A 81 5.25 -8.49 0.67
N VAL A 82 5.48 -7.68 -0.37
CA VAL A 82 4.46 -6.79 -0.95
C VAL A 82 4.11 -7.24 -2.37
N SER A 83 2.82 -7.25 -2.68
CA SER A 83 2.32 -7.51 -4.04
C SER A 83 1.04 -6.71 -4.32
N GLY A 84 0.48 -6.84 -5.52
CA GLY A 84 -0.83 -6.25 -5.83
C GLY A 84 -0.91 -4.73 -5.76
N VAL A 85 0.23 -4.02 -5.90
CA VAL A 85 0.31 -2.56 -5.72
C VAL A 85 -0.61 -1.85 -6.71
N GLN A 86 -1.53 -1.08 -6.16
CA GLN A 86 -2.46 -0.22 -6.88
C GLN A 86 -2.36 1.19 -6.31
N GLY A 87 -2.11 2.17 -7.18
CA GLY A 87 -1.79 3.52 -6.76
C GLY A 87 -2.45 4.59 -7.61
N SER A 88 -2.78 5.68 -6.95
CA SER A 88 -3.11 6.98 -7.52
C SER A 88 -2.25 8.05 -6.86
N ALA A 89 -2.35 9.29 -7.34
CA ALA A 89 -1.64 10.40 -6.70
C ALA A 89 -1.97 10.58 -5.21
N ASN A 90 -3.15 10.16 -4.74
CA ASN A 90 -3.64 10.43 -3.38
C ASN A 90 -3.84 9.19 -2.51
N GLN A 91 -3.74 8.00 -3.09
CA GLN A 91 -4.03 6.74 -2.41
C GLN A 91 -3.15 5.64 -2.98
N VAL A 92 -2.66 4.76 -2.12
CA VAL A 92 -2.00 3.50 -2.49
C VAL A 92 -2.61 2.36 -1.69
N SER A 93 -2.74 1.20 -2.32
CA SER A 93 -3.21 -0.03 -1.72
C SER A 93 -2.31 -1.17 -2.19
N PHE A 94 -1.97 -2.09 -1.29
CA PHE A 94 -1.13 -3.23 -1.62
C PHE A 94 -1.37 -4.41 -0.68
N ASP A 95 -1.15 -5.60 -1.21
CA ASP A 95 -1.23 -6.84 -0.46
C ASP A 95 0.08 -7.07 0.30
N MET A 96 -0.04 -7.52 1.54
CA MET A 96 1.08 -7.84 2.43
C MET A 96 1.03 -9.32 2.82
N THR A 97 2.17 -9.98 2.80
CA THR A 97 2.38 -11.32 3.35
C THR A 97 3.56 -11.28 4.31
N CYS A 98 3.30 -11.36 5.61
CA CYS A 98 4.31 -11.27 6.66
C CYS A 98 4.55 -12.63 7.31
N SER A 99 5.81 -13.01 7.48
CA SER A 99 6.19 -14.22 8.22
C SER A 99 6.84 -13.84 9.54
N GLN A 100 6.10 -13.95 10.66
CA GLN A 100 6.59 -13.60 11.99
C GLN A 100 6.16 -14.61 13.06
N ALA A 101 7.07 -14.94 13.98
CA ALA A 101 6.81 -15.79 15.15
C ALA A 101 6.13 -17.15 14.88
N GLY A 102 6.32 -17.71 13.67
CA GLY A 102 5.70 -18.97 13.23
C GLY A 102 4.29 -18.81 12.67
N PHE A 103 3.84 -17.59 12.41
CA PHE A 103 2.61 -17.26 11.69
C PHE A 103 2.94 -16.72 10.31
N VAL A 104 2.12 -17.09 9.32
CA VAL A 104 2.06 -16.41 8.03
C VAL A 104 0.81 -15.56 8.04
N LEU A 105 0.99 -14.25 8.09
CA LEU A 105 -0.06 -13.25 8.11
C LEU A 105 -0.24 -12.67 6.71
N THR A 106 -1.46 -12.60 6.22
CA THR A 106 -1.78 -12.01 4.92
C THR A 106 -2.86 -10.96 5.07
N GLY A 107 -2.81 -9.92 4.24
CA GLY A 107 -3.87 -8.93 4.20
C GLY A 107 -3.53 -7.73 3.33
N VAL A 108 -4.26 -6.64 3.52
CA VAL A 108 -4.19 -5.47 2.65
C VAL A 108 -3.85 -4.23 3.47
N MET A 109 -2.91 -3.44 2.98
CA MET A 109 -2.64 -2.10 3.45
C MET A 109 -3.29 -1.08 2.53
N ASN A 110 -3.98 -0.10 3.10
CA ASN A 110 -4.46 1.06 2.37
C ASN A 110 -3.89 2.31 3.01
N MET A 111 -3.47 3.26 2.17
CA MET A 111 -3.01 4.56 2.61
C MET A 111 -3.50 5.65 1.69
N SER A 112 -3.75 6.81 2.27
CA SER A 112 -4.09 8.02 1.55
C SER A 112 -3.36 9.23 2.12
N LYS A 113 -3.31 10.29 1.33
CA LYS A 113 -2.83 11.61 1.76
C LYS A 113 -3.89 12.68 1.56
N ASN A 114 -3.74 13.80 2.25
CA ASN A 114 -4.53 15.00 1.99
C ASN A 114 -4.04 15.74 0.73
N ALA A 115 -4.80 16.73 0.27
CA ALA A 115 -4.54 17.41 -1.00
C ALA A 115 -3.19 18.15 -1.06
N ASP A 116 -2.69 18.65 0.07
CA ASP A 116 -1.40 19.35 0.15
C ASP A 116 -0.20 18.42 0.43
N GLY A 117 -0.45 17.12 0.64
CA GLY A 117 0.57 16.11 0.91
C GLY A 117 1.28 16.26 2.26
N THR A 118 0.70 16.97 3.24
CA THR A 118 1.26 17.16 4.59
C THR A 118 0.64 16.25 5.65
N GLN A 119 -0.38 15.46 5.30
CA GLN A 119 -0.97 14.46 6.18
C GLN A 119 -1.17 13.16 5.42
N THR A 120 -0.93 12.04 6.10
CA THR A 120 -1.22 10.69 5.62
C THR A 120 -2.08 9.95 6.63
N SER A 121 -2.87 9.00 6.12
CA SER A 121 -3.64 8.08 6.95
C SER A 121 -3.67 6.73 6.28
N GLY A 122 -3.55 5.68 7.08
CA GLY A 122 -3.53 4.33 6.61
C GLY A 122 -4.18 3.37 7.58
N ASN A 123 -4.57 2.22 7.06
CA ASN A 123 -4.99 1.09 7.84
C ASN A 123 -4.52 -0.21 7.18
N PHE A 124 -4.36 -1.23 8.00
CA PHE A 124 -4.14 -2.59 7.54
C PHE A 124 -4.92 -3.55 8.41
N ASN A 125 -5.31 -4.67 7.80
CA ASN A 125 -5.83 -5.83 8.49
C ASN A 125 -5.05 -7.02 7.96
N LEU A 126 -4.38 -7.74 8.85
CA LEU A 126 -3.63 -8.94 8.56
C LEU A 126 -4.26 -10.10 9.34
N THR A 127 -4.44 -11.24 8.69
CA THR A 127 -4.94 -12.46 9.31
C THR A 127 -4.04 -13.62 8.97
N GLY A 128 -3.93 -14.57 9.88
CA GLY A 128 -3.16 -15.78 9.62
C GLY A 128 -3.42 -16.87 10.62
N THR A 129 -2.90 -18.05 10.31
CA THR A 129 -2.98 -19.20 11.20
C THR A 129 -1.58 -19.73 11.46
N GLY A 130 -1.36 -20.22 12.68
CA GLY A 130 -0.07 -20.71 13.10
C GLY A 130 -0.17 -21.37 14.46
N ARG A 131 0.55 -22.48 14.64
CA ARG A 131 0.65 -23.18 15.94
C ARG A 131 -0.72 -23.56 16.54
N GLY A 132 -1.72 -23.83 15.69
CA GLY A 132 -3.09 -24.16 16.11
C GLY A 132 -3.96 -22.97 16.54
N MET A 133 -3.50 -21.73 16.30
CA MET A 133 -4.21 -20.49 16.64
C MET A 133 -4.49 -19.67 15.38
N VAL A 134 -5.57 -18.88 15.41
CA VAL A 134 -5.85 -17.82 14.43
C VAL A 134 -5.38 -16.50 15.02
N MET A 135 -4.65 -15.71 14.25
CA MET A 135 -4.22 -14.38 14.63
C MET A 135 -4.84 -13.36 13.67
N GLU A 136 -5.39 -12.28 14.23
CA GLU A 136 -5.79 -11.12 13.48
C GLU A 136 -5.08 -9.88 14.05
N VAL A 137 -4.53 -9.07 13.15
CA VAL A 137 -3.82 -7.85 13.47
C VAL A 137 -4.45 -6.72 12.67
N ASN A 138 -5.00 -5.75 13.39
CA ASN A 138 -5.54 -4.53 12.82
C ASN A 138 -4.61 -3.38 13.16
N GLY A 139 -4.33 -2.51 12.20
CA GLY A 139 -3.52 -1.33 12.46
C GLY A 139 -4.06 -0.08 11.79
N LYS A 140 -3.77 1.06 12.41
CA LYS A 140 -4.03 2.39 11.88
C LYS A 140 -2.74 3.19 11.97
N VAL A 141 -2.39 3.85 10.88
CA VAL A 141 -1.22 4.72 10.78
C VAL A 141 -1.71 6.12 10.46
N LYS A 142 -1.16 7.12 11.14
CA LYS A 142 -1.34 8.53 10.80
C LYS A 142 0.02 9.18 10.70
N GLY A 143 0.24 9.97 9.65
CA GLY A 143 1.43 10.78 9.48
C GLY A 143 1.06 12.24 9.36
N ARG A 144 1.87 13.13 9.93
CA ARG A 144 1.76 14.57 9.74
C ARG A 144 3.15 15.19 9.59
N ARG A 145 3.29 16.08 8.61
CA ARG A 145 4.47 16.93 8.50
C ARG A 145 4.49 17.93 9.65
N THR A 146 5.60 18.00 10.38
CA THR A 146 5.79 18.90 11.52
C THR A 146 6.65 20.11 11.19
N GLY A 147 7.45 20.04 10.12
CA GLY A 147 8.33 21.14 9.72
C GLY A 147 9.30 20.74 8.63
N ASP A 148 10.32 21.57 8.45
CA ASP A 148 11.51 21.20 7.69
C ASP A 148 12.38 20.28 8.56
N CYS A 149 13.29 19.54 7.93
CA CYS A 149 14.45 18.99 8.62
C CYS A 149 15.50 20.11 8.77
#